data_AF-A0AA36DKP9-F1
#
_entry.id   AF-A0AA36DKP9-F1
#
_cell.length_a   1.000
_cell.length_b   1.000
_cell.length_c   1.000
_cell.angle_alpha   90.00
_cell.angle_beta   90.00
_cell.angle_gamma   90.00
#
_symmetry.space_group_name_H-M   'P 1'
#
loop_
_entity.id
_entity.type
_entity.pdbx_description
1 polymer ?
#
loop_
_entity_poly.entity_id
_entity_poly.type
_entity_poly.pdbx_seq_one_letter_code
_entity_poly.pdbx_strand_id
1 'polypeptide(L)'
;MGRIIELSKGRDGQEREAVVILPSRKQIRRPVNLLVPLELEDRTRTETEQESPSPQENHKRMMFESLNKEVQYLAIIMKCNTKTSSEEQLMLAKEGMIRQVEAAEALKNYYTHLKEDF
;
A
#
# COMPACT_ATOMS: atom_id res chain seq x y z
N MET A 1 -3.85 1.54 -24.71
CA MET A 1 -3.26 0.41 -23.94
C MET A 1 -4.04 -0.85 -24.29
N GLY A 2 -3.38 -1.96 -24.61
CA GLY A 2 -4.04 -3.21 -25.02
C GLY A 2 -3.74 -4.34 -24.05
N ARG A 3 -4.58 -5.38 -24.04
CA ARG A 3 -4.38 -6.58 -23.21
C ARG A 3 -4.04 -7.77 -24.10
N ILE A 4 -3.09 -8.60 -23.68
CA ILE A 4 -2.79 -9.86 -24.37
C ILE A 4 -3.92 -10.85 -24.07
N ILE A 5 -4.42 -11.53 -25.09
CA ILE A 5 -5.50 -12.53 -24.97
C ILE A 5 -5.05 -13.93 -25.40
N GLU A 6 -4.00 -14.03 -26.21
CA GLU A 6 -3.47 -15.31 -26.71
C GLU A 6 -1.98 -15.16 -27.04
N LEU A 7 -1.21 -16.23 -26.81
CA LEU A 7 0.17 -16.37 -27.26
C LEU A 7 0.22 -17.45 -28.35
N SER A 8 0.80 -17.09 -29.49
CA SER A 8 0.87 -17.93 -30.68
C SER A 8 2.27 -18.50 -30.82
N LYS A 9 2.33 -19.83 -30.94
CA LYS A 9 3.59 -20.58 -31.09
C LYS A 9 4.08 -20.52 -32.54
N GLY A 10 5.38 -20.29 -32.69
CA GLY A 10 6.10 -20.43 -33.94
C GLY A 10 6.29 -21.88 -34.34
N ARG A 11 6.87 -22.09 -35.52
CA ARG A 11 7.16 -23.43 -36.08
C ARG A 11 8.14 -24.26 -35.23
N ASP A 12 8.94 -23.58 -34.43
CA ASP A 12 9.89 -24.13 -33.45
C ASP A 12 9.24 -24.41 -32.08
N GLY A 13 7.93 -24.19 -31.94
CA GLY A 13 7.17 -24.37 -30.70
C GLY A 13 7.31 -23.21 -29.71
N GLN A 14 8.10 -22.19 -30.01
CA GLN A 14 8.35 -21.04 -29.14
C GLN A 14 7.29 -19.95 -29.34
N GLU A 15 6.88 -19.28 -28.26
CA GLU A 15 5.90 -18.19 -28.31
C GLU A 15 6.58 -16.90 -28.82
N ARG A 16 6.31 -16.53 -30.08
CA ARG A 16 6.93 -15.36 -30.73
C ARG A 16 5.93 -14.26 -31.04
N GLU A 17 4.65 -14.58 -31.13
CA GLU A 17 3.59 -13.64 -31.46
C GLU A 17 2.50 -13.66 -30.37
N ALA A 18 1.93 -12.50 -30.11
CA ALA A 18 0.81 -12.33 -29.19
C ALA A 18 -0.37 -11.68 -29.92
N VAL A 19 -1.58 -12.10 -29.56
CA VAL A 19 -2.81 -11.41 -29.94
C VAL A 19 -3.15 -10.41 -28.84
N VAL A 20 -3.26 -9.14 -29.21
CA VAL A 20 -3.58 -8.04 -28.31
C VAL A 20 -4.93 -7.45 -28.68
N ILE A 21 -5.83 -7.34 -27.71
CA ILE A 21 -7.08 -6.61 -27.85
C ILE A 21 -6.87 -5.15 -27.43
N LEU A 22 -7.20 -4.22 -28.34
CA LEU A 22 -7.17 -2.79 -28.08
C LEU A 22 -8.49 -2.32 -27.45
N PRO A 23 -8.55 -1.11 -26.84
CA PRO A 23 -9.79 -0.57 -26.26
C PRO A 23 -10.90 -0.40 -27.30
N SER A 24 -10.54 -0.20 -28.57
CA SER A 24 -11.46 -0.19 -29.70
C SER A 24 -12.03 -1.56 -30.07
N ARG A 25 -11.70 -2.62 -29.30
CA ARG A 25 -12.01 -4.04 -29.56
C ARG A 25 -11.34 -4.62 -30.81
N LYS A 26 -10.53 -3.84 -31.51
CA LYS A 26 -9.69 -4.35 -32.60
C LYS A 26 -8.65 -5.32 -32.03
N GLN A 27 -8.57 -6.50 -32.64
CA GLN A 27 -7.50 -7.46 -32.36
C GLN A 27 -6.33 -7.21 -33.31
N ILE A 28 -5.12 -7.21 -32.77
CA ILE A 28 -3.89 -7.09 -33.53
C ILE A 28 -2.93 -8.21 -33.14
N ARG A 29 -2.12 -8.67 -34.11
CA ARG A 29 -1.03 -9.62 -33.87
C ARG A 29 0.28 -8.85 -33.83
N ARG A 30 1.06 -9.04 -32.78
CA ARG A 30 2.35 -8.37 -32.58
C ARG A 30 3.39 -9.37 -32.09
N PRO A 31 4.64 -9.32 -32.59
CA PRO A 31 5.74 -10.05 -31.99
C PRO A 31 5.90 -9.68 -30.52
N VAL A 32 6.18 -10.66 -29.66
CA VAL A 32 6.37 -10.45 -28.21
C VAL A 32 7.47 -9.42 -27.94
N ASN A 33 8.54 -9.44 -28.72
CA ASN A 33 9.67 -8.51 -28.61
C ASN A 33 9.31 -7.04 -28.90
N LEU A 34 8.14 -6.79 -29.50
CA LEU A 34 7.64 -5.44 -29.78
C LEU A 34 6.55 -5.00 -28.79
N LEU A 35 6.24 -5.84 -27.81
CA LEU A 35 5.36 -5.46 -26.70
C LEU A 35 6.19 -4.78 -25.63
N VAL A 36 5.70 -3.66 -25.15
CA VAL A 36 6.25 -2.96 -24.00
C VAL A 36 5.27 -3.15 -22.85
N PRO A 37 5.66 -3.83 -21.76
CA PRO A 37 4.85 -3.94 -20.56
C PRO A 37 4.52 -2.56 -20.00
N LEU A 38 3.32 -2.42 -19.45
CA LEU A 38 2.97 -1.27 -18.65
C LEU A 38 3.15 -1.68 -17.20
N GLU A 39 4.06 -1.00 -16.51
CA GLU A 39 4.15 -1.08 -15.06
C GLU A 39 2.87 -0.47 -14.49
N LEU A 40 2.04 -1.32 -13.89
CA LEU A 40 0.88 -0.90 -13.12
C LEU A 40 1.28 -0.99 -11.65
N GLU A 41 1.03 0.06 -10.88
CA GLU A 41 1.12 -0.01 -9.43
C GLU A 41 -0.02 -0.94 -8.95
N ASP A 42 0.29 -2.22 -8.81
CA ASP A 42 -0.63 -3.22 -8.28
C ASP A 42 -0.95 -2.83 -6.83
N ARG A 43 -2.15 -2.30 -6.58
CA ARG A 43 -2.63 -2.04 -5.21
C ARG A 43 -3.04 -3.31 -4.46
N THR A 44 -2.84 -4.50 -5.01
CA THR A 44 -3.17 -5.76 -4.32
C THR A 44 -2.47 -6.96 -4.96
N ARG A 45 -1.31 -7.31 -4.42
CA ARG A 45 -0.89 -8.71 -4.25
C ARG A 45 -0.34 -8.89 -2.84
N THR A 46 -1.23 -9.30 -1.96
CA THR A 46 -0.89 -9.96 -0.69
C THR A 46 -0.31 -11.33 -0.99
N GLU A 47 0.98 -11.41 -1.25
CA GLU A 47 1.75 -12.64 -1.05
C GLU A 47 3.08 -12.26 -0.40
N THR A 48 3.21 -12.65 0.86
CA THR A 48 4.40 -12.77 1.69
C THR A 48 5.74 -12.69 0.94
N GLU A 49 6.26 -11.48 0.76
CA GLU A 49 7.69 -11.26 0.58
C GLU A 49 8.14 -10.34 1.73
N GLN A 50 9.12 -10.83 2.48
CA GLN A 50 9.86 -10.01 3.43
C GLN A 50 10.59 -8.93 2.62
N GLU A 51 9.93 -7.78 2.43
CA GLU A 51 10.58 -6.59 1.92
C GLU A 51 11.63 -6.14 2.94
N SER A 52 12.89 -6.50 2.69
CA SER A 52 13.99 -5.72 3.22
C SER A 52 13.81 -4.30 2.67
N PRO A 53 13.69 -3.27 3.53
CA PRO A 53 13.41 -1.92 3.07
C PRO A 53 14.49 -1.49 2.09
N SER A 54 14.06 -0.95 0.95
CA SER A 54 14.97 -0.51 -0.11
C SER A 54 15.98 0.51 0.47
N PRO A 55 17.22 0.59 -0.06
CA PRO A 55 18.21 1.56 0.42
C PRO A 55 17.69 3.01 0.42
N GLN A 56 16.74 3.32 -0.45
CA GLN A 56 16.11 4.63 -0.57
C GLN A 56 15.10 4.91 0.56
N GLU A 57 14.38 3.90 1.04
CA GLU A 57 13.44 4.05 2.16
C GLU A 57 14.17 4.18 3.50
N ASN A 58 15.27 3.44 3.67
CA ASN A 58 16.14 3.61 4.83
C ASN A 58 16.76 5.00 4.88
N HIS A 59 17.17 5.54 3.73
CA HIS A 59 17.67 6.92 3.65
C HIS A 59 16.58 7.95 3.98
N LYS A 60 15.35 7.75 3.49
CA LYS A 60 14.20 8.61 3.83
C LYS A 60 13.83 8.52 5.31
N ARG A 61 13.91 7.34 5.94
CA ARG A 61 13.69 7.16 7.38
C ARG A 61 14.75 7.88 8.21
N MET A 62 16.03 7.70 7.87
CA MET A 62 17.11 8.43 8.55
C MET A 62 16.97 9.94 8.40
N MET A 63 16.63 10.42 7.20
CA MET A 63 16.32 11.84 6.97
C MET A 63 15.14 12.29 7.83
N PHE A 64 14.05 11.51 7.88
CA PHE A 64 12.85 11.83 8.65
C PHE A 64 13.13 11.93 10.16
N GLU A 65 13.86 10.98 10.71
CA GLU A 65 14.24 10.93 12.13
C GLU A 65 15.20 12.07 12.51
N SER A 66 15.97 12.59 11.54
CA SER A 66 16.86 13.74 11.76
C SER A 66 16.13 15.10 11.82
N LEU A 67 14.85 15.17 11.43
CA LEU A 67 14.08 16.42 11.50
C LEU A 67 13.65 16.74 12.94
N ASN A 68 13.45 18.04 13.21
CA ASN A 68 12.82 18.49 14.46
C ASN A 68 11.40 17.90 14.60
N LYS A 69 11.02 17.53 15.83
CA LYS A 69 9.72 16.96 16.20
C LYS A 69 8.53 17.74 15.66
N GLU A 70 8.59 19.07 15.64
CA GLU A 70 7.51 19.91 15.08
C GLU A 70 7.31 19.69 13.58
N VAL A 71 8.40 19.54 12.83
CA VAL A 71 8.38 19.31 11.38
C VAL A 71 7.96 17.88 11.07
N GLN A 72 8.38 16.91 11.90
CA GLN A 72 7.90 15.52 11.82
C GLN A 72 6.38 15.47 12.02
N TYR A 73 5.86 16.17 13.03
CA TYR A 73 4.43 16.21 13.34
C TYR A 73 3.63 16.81 12.18
N LEU A 74 4.11 17.91 11.60
CA LEU A 74 3.48 18.54 10.44
C LEU A 74 3.51 17.62 9.20
N ALA A 75 4.62 16.93 8.95
CA ALA A 75 4.76 16.00 7.83
C ALA A 75 3.83 14.78 7.96
N ILE A 76 3.63 14.27 9.18
CA ILE A 76 2.64 13.20 9.46
C ILE A 76 1.23 13.71 9.16
N ILE A 77 0.85 14.88 9.68
CA ILE A 77 -0.47 15.49 9.45
C ILE A 77 -0.72 15.70 7.94
N MET A 78 0.26 16.24 7.21
CA MET A 78 0.14 16.48 5.78
C MET A 78 0.03 15.18 4.95
N LYS A 79 0.73 14.10 5.35
CA LYS A 79 0.57 12.78 4.72
C LYS A 79 -0.82 12.19 4.95
N CYS A 80 -1.35 12.30 6.17
CA CYS A 80 -2.70 11.83 6.49
C CYS A 80 -3.80 12.59 5.71
N ASN A 81 -3.59 13.87 5.40
CA ASN A 81 -4.56 14.67 4.65
C ASN A 81 -4.59 14.39 3.13
N THR A 82 -3.59 13.70 2.57
CA THR A 82 -3.40 13.68 1.10
C THR A 82 -3.69 12.36 0.40
N LYS A 83 -3.91 11.25 1.11
CA LYS A 83 -4.47 9.96 0.63
C LYS A 83 -4.10 8.86 1.64
N THR A 84 -4.94 8.62 2.64
CA THR A 84 -4.94 7.31 3.33
C THR A 84 -6.03 6.48 2.69
N SER A 85 -5.71 5.23 2.34
CA SER A 85 -6.72 4.26 1.88
C SER A 85 -7.83 4.17 2.93
N SER A 86 -9.08 3.97 2.50
CA SER A 86 -10.24 3.86 3.41
C SER A 86 -10.01 2.85 4.53
N GLU A 87 -9.18 1.83 4.30
CA GLU A 87 -8.80 0.81 5.29
C GLU A 87 -7.80 1.31 6.34
N GLU A 88 -6.83 2.13 5.96
CA GLU A 88 -5.88 2.74 6.91
C GLU A 88 -6.57 3.78 7.80
N GLN A 89 -7.52 4.55 7.25
CA GLN A 89 -8.36 5.44 8.05
C GLN A 89 -9.19 4.66 9.07
N LEU A 90 -9.76 3.52 8.64
CA LEU A 90 -10.54 2.66 9.53
C LEU A 90 -9.65 2.02 10.61
N MET A 91 -8.43 1.62 10.26
CA MET A 91 -7.46 1.06 11.22
C MET A 91 -7.04 2.10 12.26
N LEU A 92 -6.68 3.32 11.84
CA LEU A 92 -6.31 4.42 12.73
C LEU A 92 -7.49 4.85 13.62
N ALA A 93 -8.72 4.89 13.07
CA ALA A 93 -9.92 5.17 13.85
C ALA A 93 -10.19 4.08 14.90
N LYS A 94 -10.03 2.80 14.52
CA LYS A 94 -10.18 1.67 15.44
C LYS A 94 -9.14 1.72 16.56
N GLU A 95 -7.88 2.01 16.22
CA GLU A 95 -6.80 2.13 17.20
C GLU A 95 -7.03 3.32 18.16
N GLY A 96 -7.51 4.45 17.63
CA GLY A 96 -7.92 5.60 18.43
C GLY A 96 -9.04 5.27 19.42
N MET A 97 -10.06 4.53 18.99
CA MET A 97 -11.15 4.08 19.86
C MET A 97 -10.66 3.13 20.96
N ILE A 98 -9.76 2.20 20.65
CA ILE A 98 -9.19 1.27 21.64
C ILE A 98 -8.47 2.05 22.75
N ARG A 99 -7.62 3.02 22.40
CA ARG A 99 -6.92 3.85 23.38
C ARG A 99 -7.88 4.65 24.26
N GLN A 100 -8.99 5.12 23.70
CA GLN A 100 -10.03 5.81 24.49
C GLN A 100 -10.72 4.88 25.48
N VAL A 101 -11.00 3.63 25.09
CA VAL A 101 -11.57 2.62 25.98
C VAL A 101 -10.59 2.27 27.10
N GLU A 102 -9.33 2.04 26.77
CA GLU A 102 -8.28 1.75 27.76
C GLU A 102 -8.10 2.90 28.76
N ALA A 103 -8.12 4.15 28.28
CA ALA A 103 -8.06 5.32 29.16
C ALA A 103 -9.29 5.43 30.08
N ALA A 104 -10.48 5.12 29.58
CA ALA A 104 -11.70 5.11 30.37
C ALA A 104 -11.69 3.99 31.43
N GLU A 105 -11.17 2.80 31.09
CA GLU A 105 -10.97 1.71 32.04
C GLU A 105 -9.93 2.05 33.10
N ALA A 106 -8.81 2.70 32.73
CA ALA A 106 -7.82 3.17 33.69
C ALA A 106 -8.41 4.18 34.69
N LEU A 107 -9.23 5.12 34.21
CA LEU A 107 -9.93 6.07 35.07
C LEU A 107 -10.96 5.38 35.98
N LYS A 108 -11.70 4.40 35.45
CA LYS A 108 -12.64 3.61 36.23
C LYS A 108 -11.93 2.87 37.36
N ASN A 109 -10.79 2.24 37.07
CA ASN A 109 -9.98 1.52 38.06
C ASN A 109 -9.40 2.47 39.12
N TYR A 110 -8.96 3.66 38.73
CA TYR A 110 -8.52 4.68 39.67
C TYR A 110 -9.64 5.09 40.64
N TYR A 111 -10.86 5.29 40.12
CA TYR A 111 -12.02 5.63 40.93
C TYR A 111 -12.49 4.49 41.84
N THR A 112 -12.35 3.22 41.43
CA THR A 112 -12.69 2.09 42.30
C THR A 112 -11.74 1.99 43.48
N HIS A 113 -10.44 2.19 43.26
CA HIS A 113 -9.46 2.20 44.35
C HIS A 113 -9.70 3.34 45.34
N LEU A 114 -10.01 4.54 44.85
CA LEU A 114 -10.40 5.67 45.70
C LEU A 114 -11.66 5.44 46.54
N LYS A 115 -12.54 4.53 46.12
CA LYS A 115 -13.79 4.22 46.83
C LYS A 115 -13.61 3.11 47.87
N GLU A 116 -12.54 2.32 47.77
CA GLU A 116 -12.19 1.28 48.76
C GLU A 116 -11.38 1.84 49.94
N ASP A 117 -10.79 3.04 49.78
CA ASP A 117 -10.01 3.74 50.82
C ASP A 117 -10.85 4.64 51.76
N PHE A 118 -12.18 4.64 51.64
CA PHE A 118 -13.15 5.30 52.54
C PHE A 118 -14.17 4.30 53.11
#